data_AF-A0A6I4T9R9-F1
#
_entry.id   AF-A0A6I4T9R9-F1
#
_cell.length_a   1.000
_cell.length_b   1.000
_cell.length_c   1.000
_cell.angle_alpha   90.00
_cell.angle_beta   90.00
_cell.angle_gamma   90.00
#
_symmetry.space_group_name_H-M   'P 1'
#
loop_
_entity.id
_entity.type
_entity.pdbx_description
1 polymer ?
#
loop_
_entity_poly.entity_id
_entity_poly.type
_entity_poly.pdbx_seq_one_letter_code
_entity_poly.pdbx_strand_id
1 'polypeptide(L)'
;MTEKNHADTQQALLDSCRDAIVQEGVENLSLRQLAQNAGKSTSPIFQYFGGKNQLLLATLKDAVETERVRHKALLEYYSGMEMRPHILSCVAQAYLIHQIRQPTMLVCMEALYKPREFPGSATLLAEWVDLQQAFWGELLGSERSHLTEPLVAYILAEQAYAGALPKDPLFTLLLNEGLNGFFLPEDVKSDPVGAWAIEKFWKPEDLGAEGQGRLDRLPPAMRDFVVQLSVRIIEKGLCGLTLRQEAREAQISPSQVVYHFGDTSACIRTAIWHALLTILPQKFARSDYAGLSSWQEMLVGMISRDPVEAGGGGYVQFMRIMGQLGIAARHDPEFVPVLRALRIYEGQGLLNRLSRHPDFQDDSFFGVARMTLCLKGMAMINEALERGGDGAQERQRVQSVIDLLSGTSGPSAPA
;
A
#
# COMPACT_ATOMS: atom_id res chain seq x y z
N MET A 1 -0.16 2.12 45.13
CA MET A 1 -0.20 3.46 44.51
C MET A 1 0.89 3.64 43.44
N THR A 2 2.06 3.00 43.57
CA THR A 2 3.20 3.10 42.65
C THR A 2 2.99 2.42 41.29
N GLU A 3 2.41 1.22 41.25
CA GLU A 3 2.18 0.47 40.00
C GLU A 3 1.15 1.15 39.08
N LYS A 4 0.08 1.69 39.65
CA LYS A 4 -0.93 2.44 38.88
C LYS A 4 -0.33 3.68 38.21
N ASN A 5 0.49 4.45 38.92
CA ASN A 5 1.19 5.62 38.37
C ASN A 5 2.19 5.26 37.25
N HIS A 6 2.80 4.07 37.31
CA HIS A 6 3.68 3.58 36.25
C HIS A 6 2.89 3.20 34.99
N ALA A 7 1.81 2.44 35.14
CA ALA A 7 0.93 2.08 34.02
C ALA A 7 0.34 3.33 33.34
N ASP A 8 -0.16 4.29 34.12
CA ASP A 8 -0.70 5.56 33.61
C ASP A 8 0.37 6.36 32.84
N THR A 9 1.62 6.32 33.29
CA THR A 9 2.73 7.01 32.62
C THR A 9 3.15 6.29 31.32
N GLN A 10 3.19 4.96 31.32
CA GLN A 10 3.45 4.19 30.10
C GLN A 10 2.38 4.46 29.05
N GLN A 11 1.11 4.41 29.42
CA GLN A 11 0.01 4.67 28.50
C GLN A 11 0.07 6.09 27.91
N ALA A 12 0.31 7.11 28.74
CA ALA A 12 0.44 8.48 28.26
C ALA A 12 1.58 8.67 27.25
N LEU A 13 2.67 7.91 27.39
CA LEU A 13 3.78 7.94 26.43
C LEU A 13 3.44 7.21 25.12
N LEU A 14 2.69 6.10 25.19
CA LEU A 14 2.20 5.39 24.01
C LEU A 14 1.19 6.24 23.23
N ASP A 15 0.26 6.89 23.92
CA ASP A 15 -0.73 7.80 23.33
C ASP A 15 -0.03 8.98 22.64
N SER A 16 0.92 9.62 23.33
CA SER A 16 1.73 10.71 22.78
C SER A 16 2.52 10.27 21.53
N CYS A 17 3.10 9.06 21.55
CA CYS A 17 3.83 8.50 20.41
C CYS A 17 2.91 8.26 19.20
N ARG A 18 1.75 7.63 19.44
CA ARG A 18 0.73 7.38 18.42
C ARG A 18 0.21 8.68 17.81
N ASP A 19 -0.11 9.67 18.63
CA ASP A 19 -0.60 10.97 18.15
C ASP A 19 0.45 11.69 17.30
N ALA A 20 1.72 11.65 17.72
CA ALA A 20 2.81 12.24 16.96
C ALA A 20 3.03 11.53 15.60
N ILE A 21 2.93 10.18 15.56
CA ILE A 21 2.96 9.44 14.30
C ILE A 21 1.81 9.89 13.38
N VAL A 22 0.60 10.06 13.94
CA VAL A 22 -0.57 10.48 13.18
C VAL A 22 -0.45 11.90 12.62
N GLN A 23 0.25 12.78 13.33
CA GLN A 23 0.36 14.20 12.98
C GLN A 23 1.56 14.52 12.08
N GLU A 24 2.69 13.85 12.31
CA GLU A 24 3.98 14.25 11.73
C GLU A 24 4.72 13.09 11.05
N GLY A 25 4.22 11.85 11.17
CA GLY A 25 4.92 10.65 10.72
C GLY A 25 6.06 10.23 11.66
N VAL A 26 6.52 8.99 11.51
CA VAL A 26 7.54 8.38 12.40
C VAL A 26 8.93 9.06 12.33
N GLU A 27 9.26 9.64 11.18
CA GLU A 27 10.55 10.27 10.88
C GLU A 27 10.79 11.54 11.69
N ASN A 28 9.72 12.28 12.00
CA ASN A 28 9.80 13.57 12.68
C ASN A 28 9.73 13.44 14.22
N LEU A 29 9.62 12.21 14.73
CA LEU A 29 9.50 11.95 16.16
C LEU A 29 10.74 12.36 16.94
N SER A 30 10.52 13.21 17.94
CA SER A 30 11.50 13.62 18.95
C SER A 30 11.12 13.09 20.33
N LEU A 31 12.01 12.34 20.98
CA LEU A 31 11.78 11.83 22.35
C LEU A 31 11.47 12.94 23.36
N ARG A 32 12.07 14.12 23.16
CA ARG A 32 11.81 15.30 23.99
C ARG A 32 10.38 15.79 23.79
N GLN A 33 9.93 15.91 22.55
CA GLN A 33 8.57 16.35 22.23
C GLN A 33 7.55 15.35 22.76
N LEU A 34 7.78 14.05 22.54
CA LEU A 34 6.91 12.98 23.03
C LEU A 34 6.73 13.03 24.55
N ALA A 35 7.83 13.21 25.29
CA ALA A 35 7.76 13.30 26.74
C ALA A 35 7.04 14.57 27.20
N GLN A 36 7.30 15.70 26.56
CA GLN A 36 6.64 16.97 26.86
C GLN A 36 5.13 16.90 26.62
N ASN A 37 4.70 16.31 25.50
CA ASN A 37 3.29 16.08 25.19
C ASN A 37 2.60 15.18 26.23
N ALA A 38 3.32 14.19 26.77
CA ALA A 38 2.83 13.33 27.85
C ALA A 38 2.89 13.99 29.25
N GLY A 39 3.37 15.24 29.36
CA GLY A 39 3.58 15.92 30.64
C GLY A 39 4.69 15.31 31.49
N LYS A 40 5.71 14.71 30.86
CA LYS A 40 6.83 13.99 31.51
C LYS A 40 8.19 14.52 31.06
N SER A 41 9.24 14.13 31.79
CA SER A 41 10.62 14.24 31.31
C SER A 41 10.95 13.08 30.35
N THR A 42 12.08 13.15 29.65
CA THR A 42 12.53 12.05 28.77
C THR A 42 12.99 10.80 29.53
N SER A 43 13.29 10.93 30.82
CA SER A 43 13.81 9.82 31.64
C SER A 43 12.87 8.60 31.71
N PRO A 44 11.55 8.76 31.93
CA PRO A 44 10.57 7.68 31.80
C PRO A 44 10.64 6.87 30.50
N ILE A 45 10.97 7.49 29.37
CA ILE A 45 11.06 6.76 28.09
C ILE A 45 12.20 5.74 28.14
N PHE A 46 13.37 6.15 28.63
CA PHE A 46 14.51 5.26 28.82
C PHE A 46 14.26 4.24 29.91
N GLN A 47 13.55 4.61 30.98
CA GLN A 47 13.24 3.70 32.08
C GLN A 47 12.26 2.59 31.68
N TYR A 48 11.20 2.92 30.95
CA TYR A 48 10.13 1.96 30.63
C TYR A 48 10.32 1.23 29.31
N PHE A 49 10.91 1.90 28.32
CA PHE A 49 11.04 1.34 26.97
C PHE A 49 12.50 1.10 26.59
N GLY A 50 13.45 1.91 27.09
CA GLY A 50 14.87 1.78 26.74
C GLY A 50 15.30 2.62 25.54
N GLY A 51 14.38 3.39 24.93
CA GLY A 51 14.69 4.33 23.84
C GLY A 51 13.57 4.48 22.82
N LYS A 52 13.86 5.19 21.71
CA LYS A 52 12.91 5.45 20.61
C LYS A 52 12.42 4.15 19.97
N ASN A 53 13.32 3.24 19.61
CA ASN A 53 12.95 2.03 18.87
C ASN A 53 12.02 1.13 19.69
N GLN A 54 12.32 0.94 20.97
CA GLN A 54 11.47 0.14 21.86
C GLN A 54 10.14 0.84 22.17
N LEU A 55 10.12 2.18 22.24
CA LEU A 55 8.86 2.93 22.34
C LEU A 55 8.00 2.73 21.08
N LEU A 56 8.61 2.74 19.88
CA LEU A 56 7.91 2.48 18.62
C LEU A 56 7.35 1.06 18.55
N LEU A 57 8.13 0.05 18.94
CA LEU A 57 7.66 -1.34 19.01
C LEU A 57 6.53 -1.51 20.03
N ALA A 58 6.63 -0.87 21.19
CA ALA A 58 5.57 -0.88 22.19
C ALA A 58 4.30 -0.19 21.68
N THR A 59 4.44 0.90 20.94
CA THR A 59 3.33 1.63 20.30
C THR A 59 2.67 0.79 19.21
N LEU A 60 3.46 0.07 18.39
CA LEU A 60 2.95 -0.87 17.40
C LEU A 60 2.21 -2.04 18.08
N LYS A 61 2.77 -2.61 19.14
CA LYS A 61 2.11 -3.68 19.91
C LYS A 61 0.76 -3.23 20.48
N ASP A 62 0.71 -2.03 21.06
CA ASP A 62 -0.53 -1.43 21.56
C ASP A 62 -1.56 -1.22 20.43
N ALA A 63 -1.10 -0.79 19.25
CA ALA A 63 -1.95 -0.64 18.07
C ALA A 63 -2.54 -1.97 17.59
N VAL A 64 -1.73 -3.04 17.53
CA VAL A 64 -2.18 -4.38 17.14
C VAL A 64 -3.20 -4.93 18.14
N GLU A 65 -2.97 -4.77 19.44
CA GLU A 65 -3.92 -5.23 20.46
C GLU A 65 -5.23 -4.43 20.43
N THR A 66 -5.16 -3.12 20.19
CA THR A 66 -6.35 -2.30 20.01
C THR A 66 -7.16 -2.75 18.78
N GLU A 67 -6.49 -3.06 17.66
CA GLU A 67 -7.17 -3.62 16.48
C GLU A 67 -7.80 -4.98 16.79
N ARG A 68 -7.16 -5.83 17.59
CA ARG A 68 -7.71 -7.13 18.02
C ARG A 68 -9.01 -6.99 18.77
N VAL A 69 -9.04 -6.10 19.78
CA VAL A 69 -10.26 -5.79 20.55
C VAL A 69 -11.35 -5.25 19.63
N ARG A 70 -11.00 -4.36 18.70
CA ARG A 70 -11.95 -3.77 17.74
C ARG A 70 -12.53 -4.83 16.79
N HIS A 71 -11.71 -5.71 16.24
CA HIS A 71 -12.17 -6.78 15.34
C HIS A 71 -13.11 -7.73 16.05
N LYS A 72 -12.79 -8.11 17.30
CA LYS A 72 -13.69 -8.91 18.13
C LYS A 72 -15.05 -8.22 18.32
N ALA A 73 -15.06 -6.94 18.68
CA ALA A 73 -16.29 -6.18 18.85
C ALA A 73 -17.10 -6.05 17.54
N LEU A 74 -16.43 -5.93 16.40
CA LEU A 74 -17.10 -5.92 15.08
C LEU A 74 -17.71 -7.28 14.73
N LEU A 75 -17.02 -8.39 14.99
CA LEU A 75 -17.57 -9.72 14.77
C LEU A 75 -18.79 -9.97 15.66
N GLU A 76 -18.73 -9.54 16.92
CA GLU A 76 -19.89 -9.57 17.83
C GLU A 76 -21.04 -8.70 17.31
N TYR A 77 -20.76 -7.50 16.80
CA TYR A 77 -21.77 -6.61 16.21
C TYR A 77 -22.44 -7.20 14.98
N TYR A 78 -21.69 -7.89 14.12
CA TYR A 78 -22.22 -8.54 12.93
C TYR A 78 -22.81 -9.93 13.21
N SER A 79 -22.75 -10.42 14.45
CA SER A 79 -23.25 -11.74 14.81
C SER A 79 -24.74 -11.89 14.47
N GLY A 80 -25.09 -12.98 13.78
CA GLY A 80 -26.45 -13.25 13.32
C GLY A 80 -26.88 -12.51 12.05
N MET A 81 -26.03 -11.65 11.48
CA MET A 81 -26.29 -11.03 10.17
C MET A 81 -25.92 -11.99 9.04
N GLU A 82 -26.83 -12.18 8.08
CA GLU A 82 -26.54 -12.93 6.87
C GLU A 82 -25.62 -12.13 5.94
N MET A 83 -24.38 -12.60 5.78
CA MET A 83 -23.33 -11.96 4.96
C MET A 83 -23.53 -12.24 3.46
N ARG A 84 -24.61 -11.70 2.90
CA ARG A 84 -24.89 -11.75 1.47
C ARG A 84 -23.85 -10.93 0.69
N PRO A 85 -23.56 -11.26 -0.58
CA PRO A 85 -22.53 -10.59 -1.37
C PRO A 85 -22.52 -9.05 -1.36
N HIS A 86 -23.67 -8.41 -1.55
CA HIS A 86 -23.77 -6.95 -1.52
C HIS A 86 -23.50 -6.37 -0.13
N ILE A 87 -23.85 -7.09 0.94
CA ILE A 87 -23.54 -6.70 2.32
C ILE A 87 -22.04 -6.80 2.56
N LEU A 88 -21.39 -7.87 2.11
CA LEU A 88 -19.93 -8.03 2.21
C LEU A 88 -19.19 -6.88 1.51
N SER A 89 -19.61 -6.48 0.31
CA SER A 89 -19.05 -5.31 -0.39
C SER A 89 -19.20 -4.03 0.43
N CYS A 90 -20.40 -3.76 0.97
CA CYS A 90 -20.66 -2.60 1.82
C CYS A 90 -19.82 -2.62 3.11
N VAL A 91 -19.71 -3.79 3.76
CA VAL A 91 -18.93 -3.98 4.99
C VAL A 91 -17.44 -3.77 4.70
N ALA A 92 -16.89 -4.27 3.60
CA ALA A 92 -15.50 -4.06 3.21
C ALA A 92 -15.20 -2.58 2.93
N GLN A 93 -16.10 -1.89 2.25
CA GLN A 93 -15.95 -0.45 2.02
C GLN A 93 -15.98 0.32 3.34
N ALA A 94 -17.02 0.09 4.18
CA ALA A 94 -17.17 0.76 5.45
C ALA A 94 -16.00 0.47 6.40
N TYR A 95 -15.53 -0.78 6.42
CA TYR A 95 -14.38 -1.22 7.17
C TYR A 95 -13.13 -0.40 6.81
N LEU A 96 -12.78 -0.34 5.53
CA LEU A 96 -11.60 0.36 5.05
C LEU A 96 -11.67 1.87 5.36
N ILE A 97 -12.80 2.52 5.04
CA ILE A 97 -12.99 3.97 5.27
C ILE A 97 -12.96 4.31 6.77
N HIS A 98 -13.52 3.45 7.62
CA HIS A 98 -13.46 3.64 9.06
C HIS A 98 -12.04 3.40 9.61
N GLN A 99 -11.37 2.36 9.10
CA GLN A 99 -10.06 1.93 9.57
C GLN A 99 -8.97 2.97 9.30
N ILE A 100 -8.96 3.62 8.13
CA ILE A 100 -7.98 4.68 7.81
C ILE A 100 -8.12 5.97 8.66
N ARG A 101 -9.19 6.06 9.44
CA ARG A 101 -9.39 7.14 10.43
C ARG A 101 -8.86 6.76 11.81
N GLN A 102 -8.54 5.48 12.04
CA GLN A 102 -8.02 5.02 13.33
C GLN A 102 -6.52 5.31 13.43
N PRO A 103 -6.07 6.00 14.50
CA PRO A 103 -4.65 6.22 14.76
C PRO A 103 -3.80 4.93 14.74
N THR A 104 -4.35 3.83 15.27
CA THR A 104 -3.69 2.52 15.34
C THR A 104 -3.37 1.96 13.96
N MET A 105 -4.27 2.15 13.00
CA MET A 105 -4.03 1.73 11.62
C MET A 105 -2.85 2.45 11.01
N LEU A 106 -2.71 3.75 11.24
CA LEU A 106 -1.60 4.52 10.69
C LEU A 106 -0.26 4.06 11.29
N VAL A 107 -0.23 3.67 12.57
CA VAL A 107 0.98 3.05 13.18
C VAL A 107 1.35 1.74 12.48
N CYS A 108 0.37 0.86 12.22
CA CYS A 108 0.63 -0.40 11.50
C CYS A 108 1.12 -0.15 10.08
N MET A 109 0.54 0.82 9.38
CA MET A 109 0.91 1.20 8.02
C MET A 109 2.31 1.82 7.93
N GLU A 110 2.65 2.68 8.90
CA GLU A 110 4.00 3.24 9.06
C GLU A 110 5.03 2.12 9.24
N ALA A 111 4.75 1.15 10.12
CA ALA A 111 5.63 -0.01 10.31
C ALA A 111 5.75 -0.88 9.06
N LEU A 112 4.65 -1.12 8.34
CA LEU A 112 4.62 -1.93 7.12
C LEU A 112 5.45 -1.30 5.99
N TYR A 113 5.32 0.01 5.76
CA TYR A 113 5.98 0.69 4.62
C TYR A 113 7.32 1.32 4.95
N LYS A 114 7.63 1.54 6.23
CA LYS A 114 8.92 2.08 6.71
C LYS A 114 9.59 1.11 7.69
N PRO A 115 9.89 -0.15 7.30
CA PRO A 115 10.42 -1.16 8.22
C PRO A 115 11.76 -0.77 8.86
N ARG A 116 12.54 0.13 8.24
CA ARG A 116 13.79 0.66 8.81
C ARG A 116 13.58 1.51 10.06
N GLU A 117 12.42 2.18 10.17
CA GLU A 117 12.05 2.98 11.34
C GLU A 117 11.48 2.12 12.47
N PHE A 118 11.09 0.87 12.16
CA PHE A 118 10.55 -0.10 13.10
C PHE A 118 11.39 -1.39 13.13
N PRO A 119 12.68 -1.32 13.54
CA PRO A 119 13.52 -2.50 13.60
C PRO A 119 12.93 -3.52 14.59
N GLY A 120 12.77 -4.76 14.15
CA GLY A 120 12.18 -5.84 14.97
C GLY A 120 10.65 -5.91 14.96
N SER A 121 9.98 -5.20 14.03
CA SER A 121 8.51 -5.22 13.90
C SER A 121 7.93 -6.43 13.18
N ALA A 122 8.74 -7.28 12.55
CA ALA A 122 8.29 -8.39 11.70
C ALA A 122 7.23 -9.27 12.38
N THR A 123 7.48 -9.73 13.62
CA THR A 123 6.52 -10.54 14.38
C THR A 123 5.20 -9.81 14.65
N LEU A 124 5.24 -8.52 14.98
CA LEU A 124 4.02 -7.74 15.24
C LEU A 124 3.23 -7.46 13.95
N LEU A 125 3.92 -7.23 12.84
CA LEU A 125 3.28 -7.08 11.53
C LEU A 125 2.66 -8.39 11.06
N ALA A 126 3.32 -9.52 11.31
CA ALA A 126 2.77 -10.84 11.07
C ALA A 126 1.47 -11.07 11.86
N GLU A 127 1.50 -10.81 13.18
CA GLU A 127 0.33 -10.91 14.05
C GLU A 127 -0.82 -10.00 13.58
N TRP A 128 -0.50 -8.79 13.09
CA TRP A 128 -1.49 -7.88 12.55
C TRP A 128 -2.12 -8.38 11.25
N VAL A 129 -1.33 -8.94 10.34
CA VAL A 129 -1.85 -9.54 9.10
C VAL A 129 -2.71 -10.76 9.41
N ASP A 130 -2.28 -11.63 10.32
CA ASP A 130 -3.07 -12.79 10.74
C ASP A 130 -4.40 -12.38 11.38
N LEU A 131 -4.41 -11.28 12.15
CA LEU A 131 -5.63 -10.71 12.70
C LEU A 131 -6.62 -10.31 11.59
N GLN A 132 -6.13 -9.64 10.54
CA GLN A 132 -6.94 -9.23 9.40
C GLN A 132 -7.51 -10.45 8.65
N GLN A 133 -6.70 -11.47 8.44
CA GLN A 133 -7.12 -12.72 7.80
C GLN A 133 -8.15 -13.47 8.63
N ALA A 134 -7.96 -13.57 9.95
CA ALA A 134 -8.93 -14.20 10.83
C ALA A 134 -10.28 -13.46 10.84
N PHE A 135 -10.27 -12.12 10.92
CA PHE A 135 -11.48 -11.30 10.87
C PHE A 135 -12.28 -11.50 9.57
N TRP A 136 -11.61 -11.40 8.43
CA TRP A 136 -12.27 -11.57 7.14
C TRP A 136 -12.68 -13.02 6.87
N GLY A 137 -11.88 -14.00 7.30
CA GLY A 137 -12.22 -15.42 7.19
C GLY A 137 -13.51 -15.77 7.94
N GLU A 138 -13.69 -15.21 9.14
CA GLU A 138 -14.92 -15.38 9.94
C GLU A 138 -16.14 -14.78 9.23
N LEU A 139 -16.02 -13.55 8.69
CA LEU A 139 -17.13 -12.89 7.98
C LEU A 139 -17.50 -13.57 6.66
N LEU A 140 -16.51 -14.08 5.94
CA LEU A 140 -16.71 -14.76 4.66
C LEU A 140 -17.33 -16.15 4.82
N GLY A 141 -17.03 -16.82 5.93
CA GLY A 141 -17.43 -18.20 6.19
C GLY A 141 -16.71 -19.21 5.30
N SER A 142 -16.98 -20.50 5.53
CA SER A 142 -16.29 -21.60 4.85
C SER A 142 -16.46 -21.57 3.32
N GLU A 143 -17.64 -21.23 2.82
CA GLU A 143 -17.97 -21.19 1.39
C GLU A 143 -17.12 -20.19 0.59
N ARG A 144 -16.70 -19.08 1.23
CA ARG A 144 -15.92 -18.01 0.60
C ARG A 144 -14.52 -17.86 1.20
N SER A 145 -14.06 -18.85 1.96
CA SER A 145 -12.75 -18.83 2.64
C SER A 145 -11.58 -18.60 1.68
N HIS A 146 -11.69 -19.07 0.43
CA HIS A 146 -10.72 -18.83 -0.65
C HIS A 146 -10.52 -17.35 -1.02
N LEU A 147 -11.47 -16.48 -0.69
CA LEU A 147 -11.37 -15.03 -0.92
C LEU A 147 -10.61 -14.28 0.17
N THR A 148 -10.36 -14.92 1.33
CA THR A 148 -9.84 -14.23 2.53
C THR A 148 -8.50 -13.53 2.26
N GLU A 149 -7.51 -14.26 1.76
CA GLU A 149 -6.19 -13.70 1.51
C GLU A 149 -6.20 -12.67 0.36
N PRO A 150 -6.81 -12.95 -0.81
CA PRO A 150 -6.96 -11.94 -1.87
C PRO A 150 -7.65 -10.66 -1.42
N LEU A 151 -8.73 -10.76 -0.62
CA LEU A 151 -9.45 -9.62 -0.08
C LEU A 151 -8.59 -8.81 0.89
N VAL A 152 -7.91 -9.48 1.83
CA VAL A 152 -7.01 -8.79 2.78
C VAL A 152 -5.87 -8.10 2.04
N ALA A 153 -5.27 -8.77 1.06
CA ALA A 153 -4.24 -8.18 0.21
C ALA A 153 -4.75 -6.93 -0.52
N TYR A 154 -5.93 -7.03 -1.15
CA TYR A 154 -6.57 -5.89 -1.81
C TYR A 154 -6.83 -4.73 -0.85
N ILE A 155 -7.40 -4.99 0.33
CA ILE A 155 -7.67 -3.98 1.36
C ILE A 155 -6.37 -3.30 1.81
N LEU A 156 -5.32 -4.07 2.09
CA LEU A 156 -4.01 -3.51 2.48
C LEU A 156 -3.44 -2.60 1.38
N ALA A 157 -3.55 -2.98 0.12
CA ALA A 157 -3.12 -2.14 -0.99
C ALA A 157 -3.97 -0.86 -1.10
N GLU A 158 -5.29 -0.95 -0.95
CA GLU A 158 -6.20 0.19 -1.00
C GLU A 158 -6.00 1.17 0.17
N GLN A 159 -5.59 0.68 1.35
CA GLN A 159 -5.30 1.54 2.51
C GLN A 159 -4.19 2.57 2.21
N ALA A 160 -3.23 2.25 1.32
CA ALA A 160 -2.20 3.20 0.89
C ALA A 160 -2.80 4.42 0.18
N TYR A 161 -3.90 4.25 -0.54
CA TYR A 161 -4.61 5.33 -1.24
C TYR A 161 -5.63 6.03 -0.34
N ALA A 162 -6.41 5.24 0.39
CA ALA A 162 -7.54 5.70 1.19
C ALA A 162 -7.14 6.68 2.30
N GLY A 163 -5.89 6.63 2.75
CA GLY A 163 -5.35 7.57 3.72
C GLY A 163 -5.46 9.03 3.26
N ALA A 164 -5.19 9.32 1.99
CA ALA A 164 -5.16 10.69 1.45
C ALA A 164 -6.29 10.98 0.44
N LEU A 165 -6.99 9.94 -0.04
CA LEU A 165 -8.12 10.08 -0.97
C LEU A 165 -9.53 9.80 -0.37
N PRO A 166 -9.80 9.88 0.94
CA PRO A 166 -11.06 9.36 1.50
C PRO A 166 -12.31 10.17 1.12
N LYS A 167 -12.14 11.36 0.56
CA LYS A 167 -13.22 12.23 0.05
C LYS A 167 -13.22 12.36 -1.46
N ASP A 168 -12.30 11.67 -2.12
CA ASP A 168 -12.20 11.70 -3.56
C ASP A 168 -13.32 10.82 -4.15
N PRO A 169 -14.24 11.39 -4.94
CA PRO A 169 -15.36 10.63 -5.48
C PRO A 169 -14.89 9.55 -6.46
N LEU A 170 -13.82 9.81 -7.20
CA LEU A 170 -13.26 8.84 -8.13
C LEU A 170 -12.61 7.68 -7.37
N PHE A 171 -11.84 7.95 -6.32
CA PHE A 171 -11.35 6.89 -5.43
C PHE A 171 -12.48 6.02 -4.89
N THR A 172 -13.57 6.64 -4.44
CA THR A 172 -14.72 5.92 -3.87
C THR A 172 -15.38 5.02 -4.91
N LEU A 173 -15.53 5.49 -6.16
CA LEU A 173 -16.04 4.69 -7.27
C LEU A 173 -15.10 3.53 -7.60
N LEU A 174 -13.80 3.78 -7.74
CA LEU A 174 -12.82 2.74 -8.06
C LEU A 174 -12.73 1.66 -6.97
N LEU A 175 -12.84 2.05 -5.69
CA LEU A 175 -12.88 1.14 -4.55
C LEU A 175 -14.15 0.27 -4.59
N ASN A 176 -15.31 0.88 -4.89
CA ASN A 176 -16.57 0.15 -5.00
C ASN A 176 -16.56 -0.89 -6.10
N GLU A 177 -16.07 -0.53 -7.29
CA GLU A 177 -15.97 -1.47 -8.40
C GLU A 177 -15.01 -2.62 -8.09
N GLY A 178 -13.87 -2.32 -7.46
CA GLY A 178 -12.93 -3.34 -7.01
C GLY A 178 -13.54 -4.31 -6.00
N LEU A 179 -14.23 -3.80 -4.97
CA LEU A 179 -14.89 -4.64 -3.96
C LEU A 179 -16.09 -5.42 -4.51
N ASN A 180 -16.90 -4.81 -5.38
CA ASN A 180 -18.02 -5.49 -6.02
C ASN A 180 -17.56 -6.69 -6.82
N GLY A 181 -16.41 -6.61 -7.48
CA GLY A 181 -15.87 -7.72 -8.25
C GLY A 181 -15.38 -8.92 -7.42
N PHE A 182 -15.25 -8.81 -6.09
CA PHE A 182 -15.01 -9.97 -5.21
C PHE A 182 -16.29 -10.75 -4.89
N PHE A 183 -17.44 -10.07 -4.84
CA PHE A 183 -18.63 -10.62 -4.21
C PHE A 183 -19.80 -10.76 -5.18
N LEU A 184 -20.00 -9.79 -6.06
CA LEU A 184 -21.18 -9.74 -6.93
C LEU A 184 -21.02 -10.68 -8.14
N PRO A 185 -22.14 -11.28 -8.62
CA PRO A 185 -22.12 -12.16 -9.77
C PRO A 185 -21.79 -11.41 -11.06
N GLU A 186 -21.32 -12.15 -12.07
CA GLU A 186 -20.75 -11.58 -13.31
C GLU A 186 -21.73 -10.77 -14.17
N ASP A 187 -23.00 -11.12 -14.14
CA ASP A 187 -24.07 -10.42 -14.86
C ASP A 187 -24.39 -9.04 -14.26
N VAL A 188 -24.00 -8.79 -13.01
CA VAL A 188 -24.07 -7.49 -12.34
C VAL A 188 -22.78 -6.68 -12.54
N LYS A 189 -21.70 -7.30 -13.05
CA LYS A 189 -20.39 -6.65 -13.33
C LYS A 189 -20.37 -5.88 -14.66
N SER A 190 -21.52 -5.39 -15.17
CA SER A 190 -21.46 -4.43 -16.28
C SER A 190 -20.69 -3.19 -15.79
N ASP A 191 -19.72 -2.73 -16.57
CA ASP A 191 -18.75 -1.68 -16.22
C ASP A 191 -19.04 -0.30 -16.86
N PRO A 192 -20.26 0.30 -16.74
CA PRO A 192 -20.51 1.62 -17.31
C PRO A 192 -19.83 2.72 -16.50
N VAL A 193 -19.69 2.55 -15.17
CA VAL A 193 -19.08 3.53 -14.27
C VAL A 193 -17.58 3.60 -14.50
N GLY A 194 -16.95 2.45 -14.70
CA GLY A 194 -15.53 2.38 -14.86
C GLY A 194 -15.06 2.70 -16.27
N ALA A 195 -15.80 2.29 -17.31
CA ALA A 195 -15.59 2.80 -18.66
C ALA A 195 -15.71 4.34 -18.70
N TRP A 196 -16.70 4.91 -18.00
CA TRP A 196 -16.84 6.37 -17.85
C TRP A 196 -15.68 7.00 -17.07
N ALA A 197 -15.23 6.37 -15.98
CA ALA A 197 -14.13 6.88 -15.15
C ALA A 197 -12.82 6.92 -15.95
N ILE A 198 -12.55 5.86 -16.72
CA ILE A 198 -11.44 5.81 -17.65
C ILE A 198 -11.63 6.91 -18.69
N GLU A 199 -12.70 6.92 -19.49
CA GLU A 199 -12.91 7.94 -20.54
C GLU A 199 -12.74 9.38 -20.03
N LYS A 200 -13.23 9.67 -18.82
CA LYS A 200 -13.26 11.02 -18.27
C LYS A 200 -11.97 11.45 -17.58
N PHE A 201 -11.28 10.53 -16.92
CA PHE A 201 -10.12 10.84 -16.06
C PHE A 201 -8.81 10.23 -16.56
N TRP A 202 -8.88 9.25 -17.45
CA TRP A 202 -7.73 8.69 -18.14
C TRP A 202 -7.33 9.61 -19.28
N LYS A 203 -6.18 10.25 -19.11
CA LYS A 203 -5.47 10.88 -20.22
C LYS A 203 -4.09 10.22 -20.33
N PRO A 204 -3.81 9.45 -21.39
CA PRO A 204 -2.50 8.84 -21.61
C PRO A 204 -1.37 9.87 -21.63
N GLU A 205 -1.68 11.11 -22.06
CA GLU A 205 -0.74 12.22 -22.03
C GLU A 205 -0.31 12.59 -20.61
N ASP A 206 -1.16 12.43 -19.58
CA ASP A 206 -0.85 12.85 -18.22
C ASP A 206 0.23 11.94 -17.57
N LEU A 207 0.22 10.63 -17.86
CA LEU A 207 1.28 9.69 -17.44
C LEU A 207 2.63 10.01 -18.09
N GLY A 208 2.62 10.19 -19.41
CA GLY A 208 3.82 10.44 -20.19
C GLY A 208 4.40 11.83 -19.93
N ALA A 209 3.54 12.84 -19.75
CA ALA A 209 3.94 14.23 -19.60
C ALA A 209 4.51 14.55 -18.22
N GLU A 210 4.13 13.84 -17.15
CA GLU A 210 4.73 14.04 -15.81
C GLU A 210 5.95 13.13 -15.55
N GLY A 211 6.00 11.95 -16.16
CA GLY A 211 7.11 11.00 -16.03
C GLY A 211 8.22 11.20 -17.07
N GLN A 212 8.42 10.19 -17.93
CA GLN A 212 9.52 10.16 -18.91
C GLN A 212 9.51 11.35 -19.87
N GLY A 213 8.32 11.80 -20.32
CA GLY A 213 8.20 12.93 -21.24
C GLY A 213 8.57 14.28 -20.62
N ARG A 214 8.46 14.45 -19.29
CA ARG A 214 9.05 15.61 -18.59
C ARG A 214 10.56 15.49 -18.56
N LEU A 215 11.05 14.30 -18.18
CA LEU A 215 12.47 14.00 -18.04
C LEU A 215 13.25 14.19 -19.35
N ASP A 216 12.64 13.81 -20.48
CA ASP A 216 13.22 13.95 -21.82
C ASP A 216 13.39 15.42 -22.24
N ARG A 217 12.57 16.33 -21.72
CA ARG A 217 12.61 17.78 -21.98
C ARG A 217 13.59 18.54 -21.08
N LEU A 218 14.10 17.91 -20.03
CA LEU A 218 15.02 18.54 -19.08
C LEU A 218 16.46 18.60 -19.64
N PRO A 219 17.25 19.62 -19.27
CA PRO A 219 18.69 19.63 -19.53
C PRO A 219 19.39 18.43 -18.89
N PRO A 220 20.52 17.95 -19.44
CA PRO A 220 21.23 16.76 -18.94
C PRO A 220 21.48 16.76 -17.43
N ALA A 221 21.98 17.87 -16.88
CA ALA A 221 22.24 17.97 -15.43
C ALA A 221 20.98 17.82 -14.56
N MET A 222 19.82 18.31 -15.01
CA MET A 222 18.55 18.15 -14.28
C MET A 222 17.99 16.75 -14.43
N ARG A 223 18.18 16.15 -15.61
CA ARG A 223 17.83 14.74 -15.84
C ARG A 223 18.62 13.84 -14.91
N ASP A 224 19.93 14.01 -14.86
CA ASP A 224 20.82 13.23 -13.99
C ASP A 224 20.45 13.42 -12.51
N PHE A 225 20.08 14.64 -12.12
CA PHE A 225 19.58 14.91 -10.76
C PHE A 225 18.30 14.15 -10.43
N VAL A 226 17.30 14.16 -11.32
CA VAL A 226 16.04 13.39 -11.12
C VAL A 226 16.32 11.89 -11.06
N VAL A 227 17.22 11.38 -11.90
CA VAL A 227 17.61 9.97 -11.89
C VAL A 227 18.27 9.62 -10.54
N GLN A 228 19.21 10.43 -10.06
CA GLN A 228 19.84 10.24 -8.74
C GLN A 228 18.82 10.27 -7.61
N LEU A 229 17.89 11.24 -7.63
CA LEU A 229 16.82 11.35 -6.65
C LEU A 229 15.90 10.14 -6.68
N SER A 230 15.60 9.60 -7.87
CA SER A 230 14.81 8.38 -8.00
C SER A 230 15.50 7.14 -7.43
N VAL A 231 16.81 6.98 -7.64
CA VAL A 231 17.60 5.91 -7.01
C VAL A 231 17.58 6.05 -5.50
N ARG A 232 17.74 7.27 -4.99
CA ARG A 232 17.64 7.58 -3.56
C ARG A 232 16.27 7.21 -2.98
N ILE A 233 15.18 7.46 -3.72
CA ILE A 233 13.81 7.06 -3.35
C ILE A 233 13.69 5.54 -3.31
N ILE A 234 14.21 4.83 -4.31
CA ILE A 234 14.18 3.35 -4.35
C ILE A 234 14.95 2.76 -3.16
N GLU A 235 16.15 3.27 -2.89
CA GLU A 235 17.05 2.69 -1.89
C GLU A 235 16.66 3.01 -0.45
N LYS A 236 16.16 4.21 -0.15
CA LYS A 236 15.84 4.61 1.23
C LYS A 236 14.46 5.23 1.42
N GLY A 237 13.59 5.12 0.42
CA GLY A 237 12.22 5.62 0.49
C GLY A 237 12.14 7.15 0.37
N LEU A 238 10.92 7.65 0.57
CA LEU A 238 10.59 9.07 0.65
C LEU A 238 11.02 9.73 1.97
N CYS A 239 11.32 8.92 2.98
CA CYS A 239 11.68 9.39 4.31
C CYS A 239 12.92 10.30 4.28
N GLY A 240 12.79 11.48 4.91
CA GLY A 240 13.89 12.42 5.08
C GLY A 240 14.39 13.09 3.79
N LEU A 241 13.64 12.99 2.68
CA LEU A 241 13.99 13.69 1.45
C LEU A 241 13.81 15.20 1.64
N THR A 242 14.91 15.94 1.51
CA THR A 242 14.86 17.40 1.46
C THR A 242 15.60 17.90 0.24
N LEU A 243 14.95 18.72 -0.59
CA LEU A 243 15.57 19.22 -1.83
C LEU A 243 16.91 19.90 -1.57
N ARG A 244 17.03 20.62 -0.45
CA ARG A 244 18.26 21.32 -0.09
C ARG A 244 19.43 20.37 0.11
N GLN A 245 19.19 19.24 0.77
CA GLN A 245 20.22 18.23 0.97
C GLN A 245 20.55 17.55 -0.35
N GLU A 246 19.54 17.07 -1.07
CA GLU A 246 19.71 16.32 -2.32
C GLU A 246 20.41 17.18 -3.39
N ALA A 247 20.00 18.44 -3.56
CA ALA A 247 20.65 19.36 -4.51
C ALA A 247 22.11 19.66 -4.13
N ARG A 248 22.42 19.78 -2.83
CA ARG A 248 23.80 19.97 -2.35
C ARG A 248 24.66 18.74 -2.64
N GLU A 249 24.14 17.54 -2.43
CA GLU A 249 24.83 16.29 -2.74
C GLU A 249 25.09 16.15 -4.24
N ALA A 250 24.13 16.57 -5.07
CA ALA A 250 24.26 16.61 -6.53
C ALA A 250 25.02 17.83 -7.08
N GLN A 251 25.57 18.69 -6.21
CA GLN A 251 26.30 19.91 -6.58
C GLN A 251 25.50 20.88 -7.49
N ILE A 252 24.18 20.91 -7.32
CA ILE A 252 23.25 21.79 -8.03
C ILE A 252 22.69 22.83 -7.06
N SER A 253 22.46 24.05 -7.53
CA SER A 253 21.80 25.06 -6.68
C SER A 253 20.28 24.78 -6.56
N PRO A 254 19.67 24.91 -5.37
CA PRO A 254 18.22 24.78 -5.23
C PRO A 254 17.43 25.71 -6.16
N SER A 255 17.97 26.91 -6.45
CA SER A 255 17.38 27.86 -7.38
C SER A 255 17.32 27.34 -8.82
N GLN A 256 18.30 26.55 -9.27
CA GLN A 256 18.25 25.89 -10.59
C GLN A 256 17.15 24.84 -10.65
N VAL A 257 16.94 24.09 -9.57
CA VAL A 257 15.83 23.13 -9.52
C VAL A 257 14.49 23.86 -9.60
N VAL A 258 14.30 24.90 -8.80
CA VAL A 258 13.07 25.72 -8.84
C VAL A 258 12.85 26.34 -10.24
N TYR A 259 13.90 26.79 -10.92
CA TYR A 259 13.80 27.33 -12.27
C TYR A 259 13.24 26.31 -13.29
N HIS A 260 13.64 25.04 -13.20
CA HIS A 260 13.21 24.00 -14.15
C HIS A 260 11.89 23.32 -13.76
N PHE A 261 11.57 23.27 -12.48
CA PHE A 261 10.40 22.54 -11.98
C PHE A 261 9.24 23.43 -11.53
N GLY A 262 9.49 24.73 -11.35
CA GLY A 262 8.55 25.69 -10.77
C GLY A 262 8.61 25.70 -9.25
N ASP A 263 8.58 24.51 -8.64
CA ASP A 263 8.68 24.31 -7.20
C ASP A 263 9.39 22.99 -6.84
N THR A 264 9.61 22.80 -5.53
CA THR A 264 10.27 21.61 -4.99
C THR A 264 9.42 20.34 -5.16
N SER A 265 8.11 20.45 -4.91
CA SER A 265 7.18 19.33 -4.97
C SER A 265 7.10 18.75 -6.38
N ALA A 266 7.10 19.58 -7.42
CA ALA A 266 7.13 19.16 -8.81
C ALA A 266 8.39 18.35 -9.17
N CYS A 267 9.55 18.73 -8.65
CA CYS A 267 10.78 17.95 -8.83
C CYS A 267 10.67 16.58 -8.14
N ILE A 268 10.22 16.56 -6.88
CA ILE A 268 10.05 15.32 -6.12
C ILE A 268 9.01 14.41 -6.79
N ARG A 269 7.85 14.94 -7.20
CA ARG A 269 6.82 14.21 -7.97
C ARG A 269 7.40 13.55 -9.22
N THR A 270 8.21 14.27 -9.98
CA THR A 270 8.88 13.74 -11.18
C THR A 270 9.81 12.59 -10.82
N ALA A 271 10.59 12.72 -9.75
CA ALA A 271 11.50 11.66 -9.28
C ALA A 271 10.75 10.43 -8.73
N ILE A 272 9.62 10.62 -8.05
CA ILE A 272 8.73 9.54 -7.59
C ILE A 272 8.19 8.76 -8.79
N TRP A 273 7.67 9.46 -9.80
CA TRP A 273 7.21 8.83 -11.04
C TRP A 273 8.32 8.02 -11.71
N HIS A 274 9.52 8.60 -11.85
CA HIS A 274 10.66 7.89 -12.42
C HIS A 274 11.07 6.67 -11.59
N ALA A 275 11.07 6.78 -10.26
CA ALA A 275 11.37 5.66 -9.35
C ALA A 275 10.39 4.50 -9.52
N LEU A 276 9.08 4.79 -9.52
CA LEU A 276 8.03 3.78 -9.68
C LEU A 276 8.11 3.08 -11.05
N LEU A 277 8.39 3.82 -12.13
CA LEU A 277 8.58 3.25 -13.46
C LEU A 277 9.87 2.40 -13.56
N THR A 278 10.92 2.76 -12.82
CA THR A 278 12.20 2.04 -12.81
C THR A 278 12.11 0.71 -12.05
N ILE A 279 11.31 0.66 -10.97
CA ILE A 279 11.12 -0.56 -10.16
C ILE A 279 10.40 -1.65 -10.93
N LEU A 280 9.45 -1.28 -11.80
CA LEU A 280 8.76 -2.26 -12.61
C LEU A 280 9.79 -2.96 -13.50
N PRO A 281 9.95 -4.30 -13.41
CA PRO A 281 11.07 -4.99 -14.03
C PRO A 281 11.23 -4.64 -15.52
N GLN A 282 12.45 -4.51 -16.05
CA GLN A 282 12.58 -4.39 -17.53
C GLN A 282 11.95 -5.59 -18.26
N LYS A 283 11.86 -6.75 -17.60
CA LYS A 283 11.12 -7.93 -18.09
C LYS A 283 9.63 -7.62 -18.29
N PHE A 284 9.02 -6.75 -17.46
CA PHE A 284 7.69 -6.21 -17.71
C PHE A 284 7.64 -5.51 -19.09
N ALA A 285 8.67 -4.74 -19.46
CA ALA A 285 8.69 -4.07 -20.76
C ALA A 285 8.90 -5.00 -21.97
N ARG A 286 9.26 -6.28 -21.77
CA ARG A 286 9.45 -7.24 -22.88
C ARG A 286 8.13 -7.86 -23.30
N SER A 287 7.90 -7.90 -24.61
CA SER A 287 6.66 -8.39 -25.25
C SER A 287 6.68 -9.88 -25.60
N ASP A 288 7.65 -10.64 -25.09
CA ASP A 288 8.01 -11.99 -25.57
C ASP A 288 7.55 -13.13 -24.66
N TYR A 289 6.57 -12.90 -23.78
CA TYR A 289 6.01 -13.97 -22.95
C TYR A 289 5.29 -15.01 -23.82
N ALA A 290 5.82 -16.23 -23.85
CA ALA A 290 5.40 -17.32 -24.74
C ALA A 290 4.07 -18.01 -24.33
N GLY A 291 3.36 -17.50 -23.31
CA GLY A 291 2.08 -18.03 -22.83
C GLY A 291 1.78 -17.73 -21.36
N LEU A 292 0.58 -18.13 -20.90
CA LEU A 292 0.05 -17.88 -19.54
C LEU A 292 1.00 -18.36 -18.43
N SER A 293 1.66 -19.50 -18.58
CA SER A 293 2.61 -20.03 -17.58
C SER A 293 3.85 -19.13 -17.40
N SER A 294 4.38 -18.57 -18.49
CA SER A 294 5.53 -17.65 -18.40
C SER A 294 5.16 -16.34 -17.72
N TRP A 295 3.91 -15.92 -17.91
CA TRP A 295 3.33 -14.76 -17.23
C TRP A 295 3.10 -15.02 -15.73
N GLN A 296 2.56 -16.18 -15.37
CA GLN A 296 2.40 -16.61 -13.97
C GLN A 296 3.73 -16.62 -13.22
N GLU A 297 4.78 -17.21 -13.81
CA GLU A 297 6.12 -17.21 -13.21
C GLU A 297 6.66 -15.79 -13.00
N MET A 298 6.36 -14.86 -13.91
CA MET A 298 6.70 -13.46 -13.73
C MET A 298 5.94 -12.85 -12.53
N LEU A 299 4.63 -13.08 -12.40
CA LEU A 299 3.85 -12.56 -11.27
C LEU A 299 4.30 -13.16 -9.94
N VAL A 300 4.62 -14.46 -9.91
CA VAL A 300 5.24 -15.14 -8.76
C VAL A 300 6.52 -14.42 -8.36
N GLY A 301 7.40 -14.10 -9.31
CA GLY A 301 8.63 -13.36 -9.06
C GLY A 301 8.42 -11.94 -8.52
N MET A 302 7.27 -11.30 -8.78
CA MET A 302 6.98 -9.97 -8.24
C MET A 302 6.47 -9.98 -6.81
N ILE A 303 5.71 -11.01 -6.44
CA ILE A 303 5.15 -11.17 -5.08
C ILE A 303 6.11 -11.91 -4.15
N SER A 304 7.07 -12.65 -4.71
CA SER A 304 8.07 -13.39 -3.95
C SER A 304 9.10 -12.44 -3.33
N ARG A 305 9.47 -12.76 -2.10
CA ARG A 305 10.65 -12.17 -1.44
C ARG A 305 11.90 -12.79 -2.07
N ASP A 306 12.71 -11.99 -2.76
CA ASP A 306 14.05 -12.42 -3.19
C ASP A 306 15.04 -12.25 -2.01
N PRO A 307 15.67 -13.35 -1.53
CA PRO A 307 16.64 -13.28 -0.44
C PRO A 307 18.06 -12.87 -0.87
N VAL A 308 18.37 -12.85 -2.17
CA VAL A 308 19.73 -12.61 -2.71
C VAL A 308 19.92 -11.16 -3.17
N GLU A 309 18.89 -10.56 -3.78
CA GLU A 309 18.88 -9.12 -4.05
C GLU A 309 18.33 -8.39 -2.83
N ALA A 310 19.14 -7.52 -2.22
CA ALA A 310 18.69 -6.60 -1.17
C ALA A 310 17.63 -5.65 -1.75
N GLY A 311 16.36 -6.09 -1.75
CA GLY A 311 15.29 -5.43 -2.47
C GLY A 311 14.26 -6.35 -3.14
N GLY A 312 14.20 -7.64 -2.83
CA GLY A 312 13.29 -8.60 -3.46
C GLY A 312 11.84 -8.14 -3.71
N GLY A 313 11.27 -8.66 -4.80
CA GLY A 313 9.90 -8.44 -5.25
C GLY A 313 9.65 -7.01 -5.74
N GLY A 314 9.62 -6.79 -7.07
CA GLY A 314 9.34 -5.46 -7.64
C GLY A 314 8.07 -4.81 -7.07
N TYR A 315 7.06 -5.61 -6.68
CA TYR A 315 5.87 -5.08 -6.02
C TYR A 315 6.08 -4.70 -4.55
N VAL A 316 7.00 -5.32 -3.80
CA VAL A 316 7.32 -4.89 -2.43
C VAL A 316 7.91 -3.48 -2.44
N GLN A 317 8.91 -3.22 -3.29
CA GLN A 317 9.50 -1.89 -3.41
C GLN A 317 8.50 -0.86 -3.92
N PHE A 318 7.71 -1.22 -4.95
CA PHE A 318 6.65 -0.36 -5.47
C PHE A 318 5.68 0.02 -4.35
N MET A 319 5.20 -0.97 -3.58
CA MET A 319 4.24 -0.73 -2.51
C MET A 319 4.81 0.04 -1.33
N ARG A 320 6.11 -0.07 -1.03
CA ARG A 320 6.76 0.79 -0.03
C ARG A 320 6.74 2.25 -0.45
N ILE A 321 7.12 2.56 -1.68
CA ILE A 321 7.07 3.95 -2.17
C ILE A 321 5.64 4.45 -2.22
N MET A 322 4.70 3.63 -2.71
CA MET A 322 3.28 3.97 -2.73
C MET A 322 2.71 4.24 -1.34
N GLY A 323 2.98 3.37 -0.37
CA GLY A 323 2.51 3.51 0.99
C GLY A 323 3.11 4.75 1.68
N GLN A 324 4.40 5.00 1.48
CA GLN A 324 5.06 6.21 1.96
C GLN A 324 4.49 7.48 1.28
N LEU A 325 4.18 7.42 -0.02
CA LEU A 325 3.52 8.51 -0.74
C LEU A 325 2.11 8.75 -0.18
N GLY A 326 1.37 7.69 0.09
CA GLY A 326 0.06 7.73 0.73
C GLY A 326 0.09 8.40 2.10
N ILE A 327 1.09 8.06 2.93
CA ILE A 327 1.34 8.70 4.22
C ILE A 327 1.71 10.17 4.04
N ALA A 328 2.69 10.47 3.17
CA ALA A 328 3.12 11.84 2.89
C ALA A 328 1.96 12.73 2.39
N ALA A 329 1.12 12.21 1.50
CA ALA A 329 -0.03 12.92 0.94
C ALA A 329 -1.12 13.28 1.97
N ARG A 330 -1.10 12.67 3.16
CA ARG A 330 -1.98 13.07 4.28
C ARG A 330 -1.55 14.39 4.91
N HIS A 331 -0.25 14.65 4.90
CA HIS A 331 0.34 15.84 5.52
C HIS A 331 0.63 16.93 4.48
N ASP A 332 0.90 16.54 3.24
CA ASP A 332 1.23 17.43 2.14
C ASP A 332 0.29 17.19 0.94
N PRO A 333 -0.72 18.05 0.74
CA PRO A 333 -1.67 17.96 -0.38
C PRO A 333 -1.02 17.97 -1.77
N GLU A 334 0.22 18.44 -1.91
CA GLU A 334 0.94 18.47 -3.19
C GLU A 334 1.21 17.07 -3.77
N PHE A 335 1.13 16.02 -2.94
CA PHE A 335 1.28 14.63 -3.37
C PHE A 335 -0.03 13.96 -3.76
N VAL A 336 -1.18 14.53 -3.41
CA VAL A 336 -2.51 13.98 -3.72
C VAL A 336 -2.72 13.76 -5.22
N PRO A 337 -2.33 14.67 -6.14
CA PRO A 337 -2.50 14.45 -7.57
C PRO A 337 -1.75 13.22 -8.09
N VAL A 338 -0.53 12.98 -7.62
CA VAL A 338 0.28 11.81 -8.01
C VAL A 338 -0.35 10.53 -7.49
N LEU A 339 -0.77 10.52 -6.22
CA LEU A 339 -1.42 9.37 -5.62
C LEU A 339 -2.75 9.01 -6.33
N ARG A 340 -3.55 10.04 -6.66
CA ARG A 340 -4.78 9.89 -7.45
C ARG A 340 -4.47 9.28 -8.83
N ALA A 341 -3.49 9.84 -9.53
CA ALA A 341 -3.08 9.34 -10.83
C ALA A 341 -2.66 7.87 -10.74
N LEU A 342 -1.80 7.51 -9.78
CA LEU A 342 -1.35 6.13 -9.58
C LEU A 342 -2.53 5.17 -9.34
N ARG A 343 -3.55 5.59 -8.59
CA ARG A 343 -4.75 4.77 -8.39
C ARG A 343 -5.57 4.60 -9.67
N ILE A 344 -5.69 5.65 -10.50
CA ILE A 344 -6.39 5.61 -11.79
C ILE A 344 -5.67 4.69 -12.77
N TYR A 345 -4.35 4.69 -12.77
CA TYR A 345 -3.55 3.87 -13.70
C TYR A 345 -3.30 2.45 -13.20
N GLU A 346 -3.90 2.09 -12.06
CA GLU A 346 -3.66 0.82 -11.44
C GLU A 346 -4.18 -0.33 -12.33
N GLY A 347 -3.31 -1.27 -12.65
CA GLY A 347 -3.60 -2.35 -13.60
C GLY A 347 -3.41 -2.00 -15.08
N GLN A 348 -3.22 -0.73 -15.47
CA GLN A 348 -3.06 -0.36 -16.89
C GLN A 348 -1.88 -1.07 -17.57
N GLY A 349 -0.74 -1.12 -16.89
CA GLY A 349 0.46 -1.77 -17.42
C GLY A 349 0.24 -3.27 -17.68
N LEU A 350 -0.68 -3.89 -16.93
CA LEU A 350 -1.05 -5.29 -17.06
C LEU A 350 -2.14 -5.47 -18.13
N LEU A 351 -3.14 -4.59 -18.17
CA LEU A 351 -4.22 -4.59 -19.16
C LEU A 351 -3.68 -4.44 -20.59
N ASN A 352 -2.76 -3.49 -20.81
CA ASN A 352 -2.10 -3.28 -22.10
C ASN A 352 -1.38 -4.52 -22.65
N ARG A 353 -1.12 -5.52 -21.79
CA ARG A 353 -0.48 -6.77 -22.18
C ARG A 353 -1.46 -7.92 -22.28
N LEU A 354 -2.40 -8.01 -21.34
CA LEU A 354 -3.45 -9.02 -21.35
C LEU A 354 -4.33 -8.91 -22.60
N SER A 355 -4.68 -7.69 -23.00
CA SER A 355 -5.38 -7.40 -24.27
C SER A 355 -4.63 -7.86 -25.54
N ARG A 356 -3.35 -8.24 -25.42
CA ARG A 356 -2.54 -8.79 -26.53
C ARG A 356 -2.44 -10.31 -26.48
N HIS A 357 -2.98 -10.96 -25.44
CA HIS A 357 -2.88 -12.40 -25.24
C HIS A 357 -4.18 -13.11 -25.70
N PRO A 358 -4.11 -14.12 -26.59
CA PRO A 358 -5.31 -14.76 -27.15
C PRO A 358 -6.23 -15.43 -26.13
N ASP A 359 -5.66 -15.93 -25.03
CA ASP A 359 -6.39 -16.69 -24.02
C ASP A 359 -7.05 -15.82 -22.93
N PHE A 360 -6.88 -14.49 -22.98
CA PHE A 360 -7.51 -13.59 -22.03
C PHE A 360 -8.71 -12.92 -22.72
N GLN A 361 -9.92 -13.30 -22.31
CA GLN A 361 -11.17 -12.88 -22.96
C GLN A 361 -11.96 -11.82 -22.18
N ASP A 362 -11.61 -11.55 -20.92
CA ASP A 362 -12.22 -10.50 -20.10
C ASP A 362 -11.27 -9.32 -19.95
N ASP A 363 -11.51 -8.27 -20.72
CA ASP A 363 -10.69 -7.05 -20.76
C ASP A 363 -11.19 -5.96 -19.80
N SER A 364 -12.03 -6.29 -18.81
CA SER A 364 -12.48 -5.25 -17.88
C SER A 364 -11.28 -4.69 -17.11
N PHE A 365 -11.03 -3.39 -17.32
CA PHE A 365 -9.96 -2.66 -16.66
C PHE A 365 -9.99 -2.89 -15.13
N PHE A 366 -11.20 -2.99 -14.55
CA PHE A 366 -11.42 -3.19 -13.12
C PHE A 366 -11.03 -4.58 -12.63
N GLY A 367 -11.25 -5.62 -13.43
CA GLY A 367 -10.71 -6.94 -13.14
C GLY A 367 -9.20 -6.84 -12.98
N VAL A 368 -8.52 -6.32 -14.00
CA VAL A 368 -7.05 -6.23 -14.02
C VAL A 368 -6.51 -5.31 -12.91
N ALA A 369 -7.18 -4.18 -12.63
CA ALA A 369 -6.84 -3.28 -11.53
C ALA A 369 -6.96 -3.99 -10.17
N ARG A 370 -8.06 -4.71 -9.94
CA ARG A 370 -8.28 -5.53 -8.74
C ARG A 370 -7.19 -6.57 -8.57
N MET A 371 -6.89 -7.38 -9.58
CA MET A 371 -5.78 -8.34 -9.51
C MET A 371 -4.47 -7.64 -9.17
N THR A 372 -4.17 -6.52 -9.81
CA THR A 372 -2.91 -5.80 -9.60
C THR A 372 -2.77 -5.38 -8.15
N LEU A 373 -3.85 -4.85 -7.55
CA LEU A 373 -3.90 -4.50 -6.13
C LEU A 373 -3.79 -5.73 -5.23
N CYS A 374 -4.44 -6.85 -5.56
CA CYS A 374 -4.28 -8.11 -4.84
C CYS A 374 -2.82 -8.58 -4.83
N LEU A 375 -2.16 -8.63 -5.98
CA LEU A 375 -0.77 -9.09 -6.09
C LEU A 375 0.18 -8.17 -5.33
N LYS A 376 -0.03 -6.85 -5.43
CA LYS A 376 0.73 -5.86 -4.66
C LYS A 376 0.55 -6.03 -3.16
N GLY A 377 -0.69 -6.25 -2.70
CA GLY A 377 -1.00 -6.55 -1.31
C GLY A 377 -0.39 -7.87 -0.84
N MET A 378 -0.43 -8.92 -1.67
CA MET A 378 0.19 -10.22 -1.39
C MET A 378 1.70 -10.10 -1.22
N ALA A 379 2.36 -9.28 -2.04
CA ALA A 379 3.78 -8.97 -1.89
C ALA A 379 4.08 -8.37 -0.50
N MET A 380 3.21 -7.45 -0.02
CA MET A 380 3.35 -6.87 1.32
C MET A 380 3.06 -7.85 2.45
N ILE A 381 2.07 -8.73 2.28
CA ILE A 381 1.79 -9.84 3.20
C ILE A 381 3.00 -10.78 3.28
N ASN A 382 3.60 -11.13 2.14
CA ASN A 382 4.77 -11.99 2.09
C ASN A 382 5.95 -11.38 2.81
N GLU A 383 6.20 -10.09 2.61
CA GLU A 383 7.24 -9.37 3.33
C GLU A 383 6.97 -9.32 4.85
N ALA A 384 5.72 -9.03 5.26
CA ALA A 384 5.35 -8.95 6.67
C ALA A 384 5.45 -10.30 7.40
N LEU A 385 5.05 -11.38 6.73
CA LEU A 385 5.08 -12.75 7.27
C LEU A 385 6.42 -13.46 7.04
N GLU A 386 7.41 -12.73 6.50
CA GLU A 386 8.71 -13.28 6.09
C GLU A 386 8.60 -14.51 5.17
N ARG A 387 7.49 -14.63 4.43
CA ARG A 387 7.23 -15.72 3.49
C ARG A 387 8.12 -15.56 2.26
N GLY A 388 8.88 -16.61 1.96
CA GLY A 388 9.68 -16.73 0.74
C GLY A 388 10.25 -18.14 0.62
N GLY A 389 10.42 -18.64 -0.61
CA GLY A 389 11.19 -19.86 -0.88
C GLY A 389 10.41 -21.08 -1.37
N ASP A 390 9.07 -21.10 -1.34
CA ASP A 390 8.26 -22.16 -1.97
C ASP A 390 7.51 -21.66 -3.21
N GLY A 391 8.15 -21.81 -4.38
CA GLY A 391 7.55 -21.40 -5.64
C GLY A 391 6.26 -22.14 -6.00
N ALA A 392 5.97 -23.32 -5.42
CA ALA A 392 4.72 -24.02 -5.68
C ALA A 392 3.54 -23.37 -4.97
N GLN A 393 3.72 -22.98 -3.70
CA GLN A 393 2.71 -22.25 -2.95
C GLN A 393 2.42 -20.87 -3.55
N GLU A 394 3.46 -20.14 -3.96
CA GLU A 394 3.28 -18.84 -4.61
C GLU A 394 2.58 -18.94 -5.96
N ARG A 395 2.88 -19.97 -6.77
CA ARG A 395 2.13 -20.27 -7.99
C ARG A 395 0.65 -20.49 -7.72
N GLN A 396 0.30 -21.28 -6.69
CA GLN A 396 -1.09 -21.54 -6.35
C GLN A 396 -1.82 -20.26 -5.92
N ARG A 397 -1.16 -19.37 -5.20
CA ARG A 397 -1.72 -18.07 -4.78
C ARG A 397 -1.89 -17.10 -5.94
N VAL A 398 -0.92 -17.04 -6.86
CA VAL A 398 -1.06 -16.27 -8.10
C VAL A 398 -2.22 -16.82 -8.93
N GLN A 399 -2.33 -18.14 -9.06
CA GLN A 399 -3.43 -18.79 -9.77
C GLN A 399 -4.78 -18.43 -9.15
N SER A 400 -4.91 -18.46 -7.81
CA SER A 400 -6.19 -18.10 -7.17
C SER A 400 -6.61 -16.66 -7.45
N VAL A 401 -5.66 -15.72 -7.55
CA VAL A 401 -5.97 -14.33 -7.96
C VAL A 401 -6.37 -14.26 -9.44
N ILE A 402 -5.74 -15.05 -10.30
CA ILE A 402 -6.11 -15.13 -11.72
C ILE A 402 -7.53 -15.71 -11.87
N ASP A 403 -7.88 -16.73 -11.11
CA ASP A 403 -9.21 -17.34 -11.13
C ASP A 403 -10.33 -16.38 -10.66
N LEU A 404 -9.98 -15.33 -9.92
CA LEU A 404 -10.90 -14.23 -9.55
C LEU A 404 -11.16 -13.25 -10.71
N LEU A 405 -10.35 -13.29 -11.76
CA LEU A 405 -10.55 -12.49 -12.98
C LEU A 405 -11.44 -13.21 -13.97
N SER A 406 -11.19 -14.50 -14.17
CA SER A 406 -11.82 -15.29 -15.23
C SER A 406 -13.23 -15.77 -14.89
N GLY A 407 -13.78 -15.40 -13.73
CA GLY A 407 -15.10 -15.89 -13.30
C GLY A 407 -15.14 -17.39 -12.98
N THR A 408 -14.00 -18.08 -13.08
CA THR A 408 -13.88 -19.54 -12.94
C THR A 408 -13.88 -20.00 -11.49
N SER A 409 -14.00 -19.09 -10.54
CA SER A 409 -14.13 -19.36 -9.10
C SER A 409 -15.57 -19.80 -8.75
N GLY A 410 -16.01 -20.89 -9.35
CA GLY A 410 -17.14 -21.69 -8.90
C GLY A 410 -16.77 -23.16 -8.95
N PRO A 411 -16.94 -23.96 -7.88
CA PRO A 411 -17.00 -25.39 -8.06
C PRO A 411 -18.15 -25.64 -9.03
N SER A 412 -17.87 -26.28 -10.16
CA SER A 412 -18.91 -26.91 -10.98
C SER A 412 -19.75 -27.77 -10.03
N ALA A 413 -20.95 -27.30 -9.71
CA ALA A 413 -21.88 -28.09 -8.91
C ALA A 413 -22.03 -29.45 -9.62
N PRO A 414 -21.84 -30.58 -8.93
CA PRO A 414 -22.15 -31.87 -9.55
C PRO A 414 -23.64 -31.86 -9.90
N ALA A 415 -23.91 -32.13 -11.17
CA ALA A 415 -25.26 -32.23 -11.73
C ALA A 415 -26.08 -33.36 -11.08
#